data_AF-A0A3N4MPH2-F1
#
_entry.id   AF-A0A3N4MPH2-F1
#
_cell.length_a   1.000
_cell.length_b   1.000
_cell.length_c   1.000
_cell.angle_alpha   90.00
_cell.angle_beta   90.00
_cell.angle_gamma   90.00
#
_symmetry.space_group_name_H-M   'P 1'
#
loop_
_entity.id
_entity.type
_entity.pdbx_description
1 polymer ?
#
loop_
_entity_poly.entity_id
_entity_poly.type
_entity_poly.pdbx_seq_one_letter_code
_entity_poly.pdbx_strand_id
1 'polypeptide(L)'
;MRCLYQSIAHTRGGYISARLFVPKDVWLQKGVKIKAVDDKISACDLVSAALAKLTIIQSGEPDLNAIYEEMQALEGLLDRVQTMLSKKLGNEVGAAGATALYGSGSNGDGGGMESGKASVGKSYLSWRKLRSKNSNTALASSFGPEPGFDTPSLPMATPRTGSDSQKPPERNLKSVSFTGPNSAYIAALARVFDAAQVLDQLPPIDSGKLSRKAQVGLELSQRHAAEFFGLYICRFVLADVTILLDKFLKKGTEWVGS
;
A
#
# COMPACT_ATOMS: atom_id res chain seq x y z
N MET A 1 -1.36 1.91 1.70
CA MET A 1 -0.72 3.00 2.48
C MET A 1 -1.41 3.33 3.81
N ARG A 2 -2.75 3.28 3.91
CA ARG A 2 -3.47 3.67 5.14
C ARG A 2 -3.02 2.94 6.42
N CYS A 3 -2.75 1.64 6.35
CA CYS A 3 -2.29 0.87 7.50
C CYS A 3 -0.91 1.33 8.04
N LEU A 4 0.01 1.66 7.14
CA LEU A 4 1.34 2.21 7.51
C LEU A 4 1.21 3.63 8.06
N TYR A 5 0.33 4.45 7.49
CA TYR A 5 0.01 5.76 8.05
C TYR A 5 -0.53 5.64 9.48
N GLN A 6 -1.49 4.73 9.69
CA GLN A 6 -2.11 4.52 11.00
C GLN A 6 -1.10 4.06 12.05
N SER A 7 -0.13 3.21 11.69
CA SER A 7 0.89 2.77 12.64
C SER A 7 1.83 3.88 13.09
N ILE A 8 1.93 4.96 12.32
CA ILE A 8 2.73 6.14 12.61
C ILE A 8 1.90 7.20 13.36
N ALA A 9 0.69 7.48 12.89
CA ALA A 9 -0.14 8.59 13.38
C ALA A 9 -0.86 8.26 14.70
N HIS A 10 -1.24 7.00 14.91
CA HIS A 10 -2.05 6.61 16.05
C HIS A 10 -1.21 6.53 17.34
N THR A 11 -1.74 7.02 18.46
CA THR A 11 -1.03 7.10 19.75
C THR A 11 -0.53 5.74 20.26
N ARG A 12 -1.27 4.66 19.98
CA ARG A 12 -0.91 3.29 20.38
C ARG A 12 -0.10 2.53 19.30
N GLY A 13 0.00 3.07 18.08
CA GLY A 13 0.41 2.31 16.91
C GLY A 13 -0.77 1.69 16.15
N GLY A 14 -0.51 0.78 15.22
CA GLY A 14 -1.51 0.29 14.27
C GLY A 14 -1.15 -1.03 13.60
N TYR A 15 -2.17 -1.72 13.08
CA TYR A 15 -2.01 -2.96 12.33
C TYR A 15 -1.54 -2.67 10.91
N ILE A 16 -0.46 -3.33 10.48
CA ILE A 16 0.02 -3.28 9.09
C ILE A 16 -0.43 -4.49 8.28
N SER A 17 -0.78 -5.59 8.96
CA SER A 17 -1.44 -6.77 8.39
C SER A 17 -2.46 -7.33 9.39
N ALA A 18 -3.26 -8.33 8.97
CA ALA A 18 -4.22 -9.00 9.85
C ALA A 18 -3.60 -9.64 11.10
N ARG A 19 -2.28 -9.87 11.11
CA ARG A 19 -1.56 -10.54 12.19
C ARG A 19 -0.38 -9.74 12.75
N LEU A 20 -0.13 -8.53 12.24
CA LEU A 20 1.04 -7.74 12.65
C LEU A 20 0.60 -6.35 13.12
N PHE A 21 0.66 -6.18 14.44
CA PHE A 21 0.52 -4.89 15.11
C PHE A 21 1.90 -4.25 15.28
N VAL A 22 2.03 -2.97 14.91
CA VAL A 22 3.26 -2.20 15.12
C VAL A 22 2.96 -1.13 16.18
N PRO A 23 3.48 -1.28 17.41
CA PRO A 23 3.39 -0.24 18.44
C PRO A 23 4.06 1.06 18.01
N LYS A 24 3.56 2.21 18.49
CA LYS A 24 4.15 3.52 18.20
C LYS A 24 5.65 3.60 18.61
N ASP A 25 6.00 2.95 19.70
CA ASP A 25 7.38 2.94 20.25
C ASP A 25 8.42 2.28 19.35
N VAL A 26 7.98 1.46 18.39
CA VAL A 26 8.85 0.88 17.36
C VAL A 26 9.48 1.98 16.51
N TRP A 27 8.68 2.98 16.11
CA TRP A 27 9.15 4.12 15.33
C TRP A 27 10.09 5.03 16.12
N LEU A 28 9.95 5.05 17.44
CA LEU A 28 10.74 5.87 18.36
C LEU A 28 12.07 5.22 18.79
N GLN A 29 12.39 4.03 18.28
CA GLN A 29 13.60 3.31 18.67
C GLN A 29 14.89 4.07 18.36
N LYS A 30 15.70 4.28 19.40
CA LYS A 30 17.00 4.95 19.31
C LYS A 30 18.12 3.98 18.90
N GLY A 31 19.12 4.50 18.20
CA GLY A 31 20.33 3.77 17.81
C GLY A 31 20.11 2.68 16.75
N VAL A 32 19.03 2.77 15.96
CA VAL A 32 18.83 1.93 14.77
C VAL A 32 19.45 2.66 13.58
N LYS A 33 20.38 1.99 12.89
CA LYS A 33 20.99 2.54 11.67
C LYS A 33 20.11 2.17 10.49
N ILE A 34 19.20 3.06 10.13
CA ILE A 34 18.43 2.93 8.90
C ILE A 34 19.35 3.34 7.74
N LYS A 35 19.36 2.53 6.68
CA LYS A 35 20.19 2.77 5.50
C LYS A 35 19.61 3.91 4.65
N ALA A 36 20.47 4.82 4.20
CA ALA A 36 20.17 5.90 3.26
C ALA A 36 18.90 6.72 3.63
N VAL A 37 18.79 7.12 4.90
CA VAL A 37 17.62 7.85 5.42
C VAL A 37 17.38 9.16 4.65
N ASP A 38 18.44 9.93 4.39
CA ASP A 38 18.31 11.23 3.72
C ASP A 38 17.80 11.08 2.27
N ASP A 39 18.26 10.03 1.57
CA ASP A 39 17.76 9.70 0.22
C ASP A 39 16.28 9.26 0.27
N LYS A 40 15.86 8.50 1.30
CA LYS A 40 14.46 8.13 1.51
C LYS A 40 13.57 9.34 1.83
N ILE A 41 14.05 10.24 2.68
CA ILE A 41 13.35 11.49 3.03
C ILE A 41 13.15 12.35 1.77
N SER A 42 14.23 12.63 1.05
CA SER A 42 14.17 13.45 -0.16
C SER A 42 13.27 12.83 -1.23
N ALA A 43 13.30 11.51 -1.42
CA ALA A 43 12.36 10.80 -2.28
C ALA A 43 10.90 10.98 -1.84
N CYS A 44 10.61 10.80 -0.55
CA CYS A 44 9.25 10.98 -0.01
C CYS A 44 8.77 12.44 -0.16
N ASP A 45 9.66 13.41 0.04
CA ASP A 45 9.34 14.84 -0.11
C ASP A 45 9.02 15.21 -1.55
N LEU A 46 9.83 14.75 -2.51
CA LEU A 46 9.59 14.98 -3.94
C LEU A 46 8.24 14.41 -4.38
N VAL A 47 7.94 13.17 -3.99
CA VAL A 47 6.68 12.49 -4.34
C VAL A 47 5.49 13.16 -3.64
N SER A 48 5.63 13.53 -2.36
CA SER A 48 4.57 14.25 -1.63
C SER A 48 4.25 15.60 -2.26
N ALA A 49 5.27 16.34 -2.70
CA ALA A 49 5.09 17.64 -3.35
C ALA A 49 4.37 17.50 -4.71
N ALA A 50 4.67 16.46 -5.48
CA ALA A 50 3.97 16.18 -6.74
C ALA A 50 2.49 15.82 -6.50
N LEU A 51 2.22 14.95 -5.52
CA LEU A 51 0.85 14.56 -5.16
C LEU A 51 0.03 15.72 -4.57
N ALA A 52 0.66 16.65 -3.85
CA ALA A 52 0.00 17.84 -3.35
C ALA A 52 -0.54 18.74 -4.49
N LYS A 53 0.15 18.82 -5.62
CA LYS A 53 -0.33 19.56 -6.80
C LYS A 53 -1.57 18.93 -7.40
N LEU A 54 -1.60 17.59 -7.52
CA LEU A 54 -2.79 16.85 -7.95
C LEU A 54 -3.99 17.11 -7.01
N THR A 55 -3.74 17.22 -5.71
CA THR A 55 -4.80 17.52 -4.71
C THR A 55 -5.44 18.89 -4.94
N ILE A 56 -4.62 19.90 -5.27
CA ILE A 56 -5.09 21.27 -5.52
C ILE A 56 -5.96 21.30 -6.78
N ILE A 57 -5.53 20.64 -7.86
CA ILE A 57 -6.27 20.53 -9.12
C ILE A 57 -7.61 19.81 -8.88
N GLN A 58 -7.60 18.75 -8.06
CA GLN A 58 -8.81 18.00 -7.74
C GLN A 58 -9.83 18.78 -6.87
N SER A 59 -9.36 19.73 -6.04
CA SER A 59 -10.24 20.51 -5.16
C SER A 59 -10.91 21.70 -5.86
N GLY A 60 -10.45 22.07 -7.06
CA GLY A 60 -11.03 23.12 -7.89
C GLY A 60 -12.10 22.58 -8.86
N GLU A 61 -12.31 23.30 -9.97
CA GLU A 61 -13.06 22.77 -11.11
C GLU A 61 -12.26 21.63 -11.76
N PRO A 62 -12.81 20.40 -11.86
CA PRO A 62 -12.07 19.23 -12.33
C PRO A 62 -11.90 19.29 -13.86
N ASP A 63 -10.90 20.03 -14.32
CA ASP A 63 -10.44 19.92 -15.70
C ASP A 63 -9.68 18.60 -15.87
N LEU A 64 -10.31 17.66 -16.59
CA LEU A 64 -9.74 16.34 -16.82
C LEU A 64 -8.43 16.39 -17.61
N ASN A 65 -8.22 17.43 -18.43
CA ASN A 65 -6.96 17.61 -19.14
C ASN A 65 -5.84 18.04 -18.19
N ALA A 66 -6.13 18.94 -17.24
CA ALA A 66 -5.16 19.37 -16.24
C ALA A 66 -4.74 18.21 -15.31
N ILE A 67 -5.70 17.36 -14.90
CA ILE A 67 -5.41 16.14 -14.13
C ILE A 67 -4.51 15.21 -14.94
N TYR A 68 -4.80 15.02 -16.23
CA TYR A 68 -3.99 14.17 -17.10
C TYR A 68 -2.55 14.69 -17.24
N GLU A 69 -2.36 15.97 -17.54
CA GLU A 69 -1.03 16.59 -17.67
C GLU A 69 -0.22 16.48 -16.37
N GLU A 70 -0.83 16.77 -15.22
CA GLU A 70 -0.13 16.65 -13.93
C GLU A 70 0.18 15.19 -13.57
N MET A 71 -0.67 14.24 -13.99
CA MET A 71 -0.42 12.82 -13.79
C MET A 71 0.73 12.30 -14.69
N GLN A 72 0.87 12.84 -15.90
CA GLN A 72 2.05 12.60 -16.76
C GLN A 72 3.33 13.22 -16.16
N ALA A 73 3.24 14.41 -15.57
CA ALA A 73 4.36 15.02 -14.86
C ALA A 73 4.78 14.19 -13.63
N LEU A 74 3.79 13.65 -12.90
CA LEU A 74 4.02 12.75 -11.78
C LEU A 74 4.75 11.48 -12.23
N GLU A 75 4.32 10.85 -13.33
CA GLU A 75 4.98 9.66 -13.89
C GLU A 75 6.47 9.87 -14.15
N GLY A 76 6.86 10.98 -14.81
CA GLY A 76 8.27 11.30 -15.02
C GLY A 76 9.05 11.54 -13.72
N LEU A 77 8.40 12.08 -12.69
CA LEU A 77 9.00 12.23 -11.36
C LEU A 77 9.18 10.88 -10.66
N LEU A 78 8.22 9.96 -10.79
CA LEU A 78 8.32 8.61 -10.24
C LEU A 78 9.49 7.85 -10.86
N ASP A 79 9.70 7.93 -12.17
CA ASP A 79 10.85 7.31 -12.85
C ASP A 79 12.20 7.84 -12.34
N ARG A 80 12.27 9.17 -12.15
CA ARG A 80 13.46 9.83 -11.58
C ARG A 80 13.74 9.34 -10.17
N VAL A 81 12.71 9.30 -9.32
CA VAL A 81 12.85 8.85 -7.92
C VAL A 81 13.15 7.35 -7.84
N GLN A 82 12.56 6.54 -8.71
CA GLN A 82 12.88 5.11 -8.86
C GLN A 82 14.35 4.91 -9.16
N THR A 83 14.89 5.62 -10.16
CA THR A 83 16.32 5.52 -10.52
C THR A 83 17.22 5.93 -9.35
N MET A 84 16.85 6.99 -8.63
CA MET A 84 17.55 7.45 -7.43
C MET A 84 17.56 6.38 -6.33
N LEU A 85 16.39 5.81 -6.00
CA LEU A 85 16.25 4.80 -4.96
C LEU A 85 16.94 3.48 -5.35
N SER A 86 16.83 3.02 -6.59
CA SER A 86 17.53 1.82 -7.07
C SER A 86 19.05 1.96 -6.93
N LYS A 87 19.60 3.15 -7.22
CA LYS A 87 21.04 3.39 -7.09
C LYS A 87 21.53 3.37 -5.63
N LYS A 88 20.69 3.78 -4.68
CA LYS A 88 21.04 3.91 -3.26
C LYS A 88 20.71 2.68 -2.42
N LEU A 89 19.58 2.04 -2.70
CA LEU A 89 19.04 0.92 -1.94
C LEU A 89 19.30 -0.44 -2.61
N GLY A 90 19.58 -0.45 -3.93
CA GLY A 90 19.88 -1.67 -4.67
C GLY A 90 18.75 -2.70 -4.56
N ASN A 91 19.08 -3.90 -4.07
CA ASN A 91 18.15 -5.04 -3.97
C ASN A 91 17.05 -4.88 -2.90
N GLU A 92 17.08 -3.81 -2.10
CA GLU A 92 16.03 -3.54 -1.12
C GLU A 92 14.75 -2.98 -1.75
N VAL A 93 14.81 -2.52 -3.00
CA VAL A 93 13.68 -1.93 -3.73
C VAL A 93 13.57 -2.50 -5.15
N GLY A 94 12.44 -2.24 -5.80
CA GLY A 94 12.16 -2.69 -7.17
C GLY A 94 11.75 -4.15 -7.28
N ALA A 95 11.52 -4.62 -8.51
CA ALA A 95 11.00 -5.95 -8.79
C ALA A 95 11.88 -7.08 -8.22
N ALA A 96 13.21 -6.94 -8.30
CA ALA A 96 14.15 -7.91 -7.74
C ALA A 96 14.02 -8.04 -6.20
N GLY A 97 13.85 -6.91 -5.50
CA GLY A 97 13.63 -6.89 -4.06
C GLY A 97 12.26 -7.41 -3.64
N ALA A 98 11.26 -7.31 -4.52
CA ALA A 98 9.91 -7.85 -4.29
C ALA A 98 9.88 -9.38 -4.42
N THR A 99 10.58 -9.97 -5.39
CA THR A 99 10.68 -11.44 -5.52
C THR A 99 11.32 -12.08 -4.28
N ALA A 100 12.23 -11.38 -3.59
CA ALA A 100 12.82 -11.89 -2.34
C ALA A 100 11.81 -12.00 -1.17
N LEU A 101 10.76 -11.17 -1.13
CA LEU A 101 9.72 -11.23 -0.10
C LEU A 101 8.49 -12.05 -0.51
N TYR A 102 8.08 -11.99 -1.77
CA TYR A 102 6.88 -12.68 -2.27
C TYR A 102 7.18 -14.04 -2.92
N GLY A 103 8.43 -14.30 -3.30
CA GLY A 103 8.88 -15.57 -3.88
C GLY A 103 9.30 -16.62 -2.83
N SER A 104 9.46 -16.23 -1.58
CA SER A 104 9.72 -17.16 -0.47
C SER A 104 8.39 -17.60 0.16
N GLY A 105 7.64 -18.41 -0.59
CA GLY A 105 6.35 -18.95 -0.17
C GLY A 105 6.00 -20.30 -0.82
N SER A 106 6.91 -20.92 -1.56
CA SER A 106 6.77 -22.29 -2.06
C SER A 106 7.75 -23.18 -1.31
N ASN A 107 7.26 -23.83 -0.25
CA ASN A 107 8.03 -24.79 0.52
C ASN A 107 7.97 -26.18 -0.15
N GLY A 108 9.14 -26.79 -0.37
CA GLY A 108 9.32 -28.24 -0.46
C GLY A 108 9.35 -28.86 -1.87
N ASP A 109 10.54 -29.15 -2.37
CA ASP A 109 11.04 -30.51 -2.70
C ASP A 109 11.95 -30.55 -3.95
N GLY A 110 13.08 -31.25 -3.80
CA GLY A 110 13.79 -31.96 -4.87
C GLY A 110 14.50 -31.20 -5.99
N GLY A 111 15.84 -31.27 -5.98
CA GLY A 111 16.62 -31.47 -7.20
C GLY A 111 17.47 -30.29 -7.66
N GLY A 112 18.79 -30.41 -7.47
CA GLY A 112 19.76 -29.54 -8.14
C GLY A 112 19.71 -29.72 -9.66
N MET A 113 19.89 -28.62 -10.39
CA MET A 113 20.38 -28.65 -11.76
C MET A 113 21.04 -27.30 -12.11
N GLU A 114 22.05 -27.41 -12.95
CA GLU A 114 23.12 -26.49 -13.28
C GLU A 114 22.75 -25.07 -13.74
N SER A 115 23.75 -24.20 -13.57
CA SER A 115 23.90 -22.89 -14.22
C SER A 115 23.67 -22.96 -15.73
N GLY A 116 22.56 -22.38 -16.19
CA GLY A 116 22.33 -22.01 -17.58
C GLY A 116 22.17 -20.50 -17.72
N LYS A 117 23.10 -19.85 -18.44
CA LYS A 117 22.96 -18.46 -18.88
C LYS A 117 21.71 -18.34 -19.76
N ALA A 118 20.76 -17.48 -19.38
CA ALA A 118 19.67 -17.05 -20.25
C ALA A 118 19.42 -15.54 -20.10
N SER A 119 19.18 -14.96 -21.26
CA SER A 119 19.13 -13.55 -21.63
C SER A 119 18.03 -12.72 -20.97
N VAL A 120 18.32 -11.43 -20.87
CA VAL A 120 17.41 -10.30 -20.63
C VAL A 120 16.06 -10.51 -21.33
N GLY A 121 15.02 -10.74 -20.54
CA GLY A 121 13.63 -10.80 -20.97
C GLY A 121 12.74 -10.19 -19.89
N LYS A 122 12.22 -8.99 -20.16
CA LYS A 122 11.26 -8.26 -19.31
C LYS A 122 10.05 -9.15 -19.02
N SER A 123 10.02 -9.76 -17.84
CA SER A 123 8.91 -10.60 -17.39
C SER A 123 7.80 -9.70 -16.85
N TYR A 124 6.78 -9.47 -17.68
CA TYR A 124 5.53 -8.87 -17.29
C TYR A 124 4.76 -9.86 -16.39
N LEU A 125 4.52 -9.47 -15.15
CA LEU A 125 3.76 -10.26 -14.18
C LEU A 125 2.29 -10.31 -14.61
N SER A 126 1.85 -11.47 -15.07
CA SER A 126 0.47 -11.71 -15.52
C SER A 126 -0.45 -12.02 -14.33
N TRP A 127 -0.96 -10.98 -13.66
CA TRP A 127 -2.03 -11.11 -12.64
C TRP A 127 -3.43 -11.36 -13.23
N ARG A 128 -3.53 -11.62 -14.54
CA ARG A 128 -4.77 -12.00 -15.21
C ARG A 128 -5.05 -13.50 -15.07
N LYS A 129 -5.23 -13.99 -13.84
CA LYS A 129 -5.92 -15.28 -13.60
C LYS A 129 -6.25 -15.54 -12.14
N LEU A 130 -7.00 -14.64 -11.51
CA LEU A 130 -7.86 -15.00 -10.38
C LEU A 130 -9.21 -14.29 -10.53
N ARG A 131 -9.97 -14.67 -11.57
CA ARG A 131 -11.43 -14.61 -11.48
C ARG A 131 -11.88 -16.00 -11.06
N SER A 132 -12.16 -16.15 -9.76
CA SER A 132 -12.83 -17.32 -9.23
C SER A 132 -14.13 -17.54 -10.02
N LYS A 133 -14.18 -18.65 -10.77
CA LYS A 133 -15.41 -19.16 -11.37
C LYS A 133 -16.15 -19.93 -10.28
N ASN A 134 -17.19 -19.29 -9.76
CA ASN A 134 -18.52 -19.84 -9.56
C ASN A 134 -18.59 -21.35 -9.21
N SER A 135 -18.50 -21.67 -7.92
CA SER A 135 -19.00 -22.93 -7.39
C SER A 135 -20.53 -22.88 -7.32
N ASN A 136 -21.20 -23.30 -8.38
CA ASN A 136 -22.60 -23.73 -8.31
C ASN A 136 -22.62 -25.11 -7.64
N THR A 137 -22.85 -25.15 -6.34
CA THR A 137 -23.30 -26.37 -5.67
C THR A 137 -24.81 -26.46 -5.83
N ALA A 138 -25.24 -27.18 -6.86
CA ALA A 138 -26.60 -27.71 -6.93
C ALA A 138 -26.74 -28.77 -5.83
N LEU A 139 -27.51 -28.46 -4.78
CA LEU A 139 -27.96 -29.45 -3.81
C LEU A 139 -29.38 -29.88 -4.16
N ALA A 140 -29.47 -31.18 -4.42
CA ALA A 140 -30.67 -31.89 -4.78
C ALA A 140 -31.73 -31.81 -3.68
N SER A 141 -32.97 -31.62 -4.14
CA SER A 141 -34.22 -31.88 -3.45
C SER A 141 -34.31 -33.36 -3.03
N SER A 142 -34.57 -33.63 -1.75
CA SER A 142 -35.35 -34.80 -1.30
C SER A 142 -35.78 -34.68 0.18
N PHE A 143 -37.01 -35.12 0.43
CA PHE A 143 -37.67 -35.50 1.70
C PHE A 143 -38.39 -34.44 2.55
N GLY A 144 -39.73 -34.47 2.48
CA GLY A 144 -40.58 -34.96 3.58
C GLY A 144 -41.05 -33.95 4.65
N PRO A 145 -42.38 -33.80 4.89
CA PRO A 145 -42.94 -32.86 5.87
C PRO A 145 -43.13 -33.50 7.26
N GLU A 146 -43.03 -32.73 8.34
CA GLU A 146 -43.76 -32.92 9.62
C GLU A 146 -43.64 -31.63 10.48
N PRO A 147 -44.57 -31.38 11.43
CA PRO A 147 -44.99 -30.04 11.84
C PRO A 147 -44.48 -29.57 13.23
N GLY A 148 -44.56 -28.25 13.44
CA GLY A 148 -44.95 -27.65 14.73
C GLY A 148 -43.87 -27.43 15.78
N PHE A 149 -43.23 -26.26 15.78
CA PHE A 149 -42.83 -25.60 17.02
C PHE A 149 -42.71 -24.08 16.84
N ASP A 150 -43.59 -23.35 17.52
CA ASP A 150 -43.66 -21.89 17.52
C ASP A 150 -42.43 -21.29 18.21
N THR A 151 -41.64 -20.50 17.47
CA THR A 151 -40.67 -19.57 18.04
C THR A 151 -40.83 -18.19 17.36
N PRO A 152 -40.81 -17.09 18.14
CA PRO A 152 -41.25 -15.79 17.67
C PRO A 152 -40.27 -15.19 16.65
N SER A 153 -40.85 -14.75 15.55
CA SER A 153 -40.25 -14.11 14.39
C SER A 153 -39.62 -12.75 14.74
N LEU A 154 -38.29 -12.67 14.62
CA LEU A 154 -37.55 -11.42 14.57
C LEU A 154 -37.77 -10.76 13.19
N PRO A 155 -38.03 -9.45 13.09
CA PRO A 155 -38.33 -8.79 11.84
C PRO A 155 -37.10 -8.74 10.91
N MET A 156 -37.31 -9.24 9.69
CA MET A 156 -36.42 -9.17 8.54
C MET A 156 -36.04 -7.72 8.23
N ALA A 157 -34.83 -7.30 8.59
CA ALA A 157 -34.27 -6.03 8.14
C ALA A 157 -33.81 -6.16 6.68
N THR A 158 -34.60 -5.60 5.77
CA THR A 158 -34.22 -5.37 4.37
C THR A 158 -32.93 -4.54 4.30
N PRO A 159 -31.91 -4.91 3.52
CA PRO A 159 -30.75 -4.04 3.31
C PRO A 159 -31.19 -2.82 2.51
N ARG A 160 -31.36 -1.67 3.17
CA ARG A 160 -31.43 -0.37 2.48
C ARG A 160 -30.05 -0.10 1.92
N THR A 161 -29.96 -0.01 0.60
CA THR A 161 -28.86 0.60 -0.15
C THR A 161 -28.81 2.10 0.19
N GLY A 162 -28.29 2.41 1.38
CA GLY A 162 -27.81 3.73 1.72
C GLY A 162 -26.40 3.87 1.17
N SER A 163 -26.24 4.75 0.20
CA SER A 163 -24.94 5.30 -0.22
C SER A 163 -24.34 6.05 0.97
N ASP A 164 -23.76 5.32 1.91
CA ASP A 164 -22.95 5.91 2.96
C ASP A 164 -21.61 6.27 2.32
N SER A 165 -21.50 7.55 1.93
CA SER A 165 -20.21 8.16 1.64
C SER A 165 -19.35 7.99 2.88
N GLN A 166 -18.57 6.90 2.93
CA GLN A 166 -17.54 6.68 3.92
C GLN A 166 -16.59 7.88 3.85
N LYS A 167 -16.84 8.90 4.67
CA LYS A 167 -15.83 9.91 4.98
C LYS A 167 -14.65 9.13 5.55
N PRO A 168 -13.47 9.17 4.91
CA PRO A 168 -12.29 8.57 5.50
C PRO A 168 -12.03 9.25 6.86
N PRO A 169 -11.56 8.49 7.87
CA PRO A 169 -11.33 8.99 9.22
C PRO A 169 -10.44 10.25 9.18
N GLU A 170 -10.78 11.25 10.00
CA GLU A 170 -10.22 12.60 9.95
C GLU A 170 -8.68 12.60 9.92
N ARG A 171 -8.16 13.16 8.83
CA ARG A 171 -6.74 13.20 8.47
C ARG A 171 -6.06 14.37 9.16
N ASN A 172 -5.49 14.15 10.35
CA ASN A 172 -4.84 15.22 11.11
C ASN A 172 -3.33 15.01 11.27
N LEU A 173 -2.58 15.13 10.16
CA LEU A 173 -1.11 15.22 10.19
C LEU A 173 -0.60 16.30 11.17
N LYS A 174 -1.32 17.41 11.31
CA LYS A 174 -0.96 18.54 12.19
C LYS A 174 -1.04 18.21 13.68
N SER A 175 -1.80 17.17 14.05
CA SER A 175 -1.96 16.76 15.45
C SER A 175 -0.90 15.75 15.92
N VAL A 176 -0.12 15.19 14.99
CA VAL A 176 0.84 14.13 15.30
C VAL A 176 2.21 14.76 15.60
N SER A 177 2.59 14.79 16.88
CA SER A 177 3.94 15.14 17.28
C SER A 177 4.90 13.98 16.98
N PHE A 178 5.80 14.17 16.02
CA PHE A 178 6.91 13.24 15.77
C PHE A 178 8.09 13.62 16.66
N THR A 179 8.50 12.70 17.54
CA THR A 179 9.61 12.94 18.47
C THR A 179 10.72 11.91 18.24
N GLY A 180 11.95 12.26 18.64
CA GLY A 180 13.09 11.33 18.59
C GLY A 180 13.98 11.44 17.36
N PRO A 181 14.97 10.52 17.23
CA PRO A 181 16.06 10.63 16.27
C PRO A 181 15.62 10.46 14.81
N ASN A 182 14.53 9.73 14.56
CA ASN A 182 13.98 9.49 13.23
C ASN A 182 12.77 10.39 12.91
N SER A 183 12.54 11.46 13.69
CA SER A 183 11.35 12.32 13.56
C SER A 183 11.17 12.91 12.16
N ALA A 184 12.23 13.39 11.53
CA ALA A 184 12.20 13.90 10.16
C ALA A 184 11.78 12.83 9.14
N TYR A 185 12.31 11.61 9.29
CA TYR A 185 11.97 10.47 8.44
C TYR A 185 10.50 10.06 8.59
N ILE A 186 10.04 9.92 9.83
CA ILE A 186 8.65 9.54 10.13
C ILE A 186 7.68 10.62 9.64
N ALA A 187 8.03 11.91 9.78
CA ALA A 187 7.23 13.01 9.26
C ALA A 187 7.14 13.01 7.73
N ALA A 188 8.24 12.71 7.02
CA ALA A 188 8.24 12.56 5.57
C ALA A 188 7.37 11.37 5.11
N LEU A 189 7.45 10.22 5.82
CA LEU A 189 6.59 9.07 5.55
C LEU A 189 5.11 9.38 5.78
N ALA A 190 4.79 10.06 6.89
CA ALA A 190 3.41 10.44 7.18
C ALA A 190 2.84 11.35 6.07
N ARG A 191 3.64 12.33 5.60
CA ARG A 191 3.24 13.21 4.49
C ARG A 191 3.02 12.46 3.18
N VAL A 192 3.92 11.55 2.80
CA VAL A 192 3.75 10.82 1.53
C VAL A 192 2.58 9.85 1.58
N PHE A 193 2.32 9.20 2.72
CA PHE A 193 1.19 8.28 2.85
C PHE A 193 -0.15 9.00 2.90
N ASP A 194 -0.21 10.21 3.45
CA ASP A 194 -1.39 11.05 3.40
C ASP A 194 -1.65 11.54 1.98
N ALA A 195 -0.62 12.10 1.32
CA ALA A 195 -0.71 12.59 -0.05
C ALA A 195 -1.06 11.47 -1.05
N ALA A 196 -0.57 10.24 -0.84
CA ALA A 196 -0.85 9.11 -1.72
C ALA A 196 -2.35 8.72 -1.74
N GLN A 197 -3.15 9.12 -0.74
CA GLN A 197 -4.60 8.85 -0.72
C GLN A 197 -5.37 9.62 -1.81
N VAL A 198 -4.73 10.59 -2.45
CA VAL A 198 -5.31 11.35 -3.59
C VAL A 198 -5.49 10.44 -4.80
N LEU A 199 -4.57 9.48 -5.00
CA LEU A 199 -4.65 8.52 -6.11
C LEU A 199 -5.88 7.60 -6.01
N ASP A 200 -6.39 7.37 -4.79
CA ASP A 200 -7.62 6.60 -4.55
C ASP A 200 -8.89 7.41 -4.81
N GLN A 201 -8.80 8.74 -4.86
CA GLN A 201 -9.93 9.66 -5.03
C GLN A 201 -10.10 10.14 -6.48
N LEU A 202 -9.25 9.66 -7.40
CA LEU A 202 -9.35 10.02 -8.81
C LEU A 202 -10.69 9.56 -9.41
N PRO A 203 -11.34 10.36 -10.26
CA PRO A 203 -12.63 10.01 -10.85
C PRO A 203 -12.50 8.75 -11.72
N PRO A 204 -13.57 7.94 -11.83
CA PRO A 204 -13.58 6.77 -12.71
C PRO A 204 -13.26 7.17 -14.16
N ILE A 205 -12.33 6.43 -14.78
CA ILE A 205 -11.83 6.65 -16.15
C ILE A 205 -12.96 6.65 -17.21
N ASP A 206 -14.06 5.95 -16.94
CA ASP A 206 -15.24 5.81 -17.81
C ASP A 206 -16.12 7.06 -17.92
N SER A 207 -15.68 8.21 -17.43
CA SER A 207 -16.47 9.46 -17.40
C SER A 207 -16.87 10.01 -18.78
N GLY A 208 -16.59 9.35 -19.91
CA GLY A 208 -17.05 9.69 -21.26
C GLY A 208 -16.54 11.02 -21.84
N LYS A 209 -15.89 11.85 -21.01
CA LYS A 209 -15.41 13.20 -21.30
C LYS A 209 -13.96 13.25 -21.81
N LEU A 210 -13.23 12.13 -21.75
CA LEU A 210 -11.83 12.03 -22.19
C LEU A 210 -11.70 11.24 -23.48
N SER A 211 -10.71 11.60 -24.30
CA SER A 211 -10.30 10.80 -25.45
C SER A 211 -9.83 9.40 -25.01
N ARG A 212 -10.15 8.36 -25.78
CA ARG A 212 -9.72 6.98 -25.51
C ARG A 212 -8.21 6.87 -25.26
N LYS A 213 -7.40 7.70 -25.93
CA LYS A 213 -5.93 7.74 -25.71
C LYS A 213 -5.58 8.27 -24.32
N ALA A 214 -6.23 9.34 -23.88
CA ALA A 214 -6.01 9.95 -22.57
C ALA A 214 -6.48 9.01 -21.44
N GLN A 215 -7.60 8.31 -21.63
CA GLN A 215 -8.08 7.28 -20.70
C GLN A 215 -7.05 6.17 -20.48
N VAL A 216 -6.48 5.64 -21.57
CA VAL A 216 -5.46 4.58 -21.49
C VAL A 216 -4.15 5.09 -20.85
N GLY A 217 -3.74 6.32 -21.15
CA GLY A 217 -2.57 6.95 -20.52
C GLY A 217 -2.77 7.17 -19.00
N LEU A 218 -3.98 7.57 -18.59
CA LEU A 218 -4.35 7.73 -17.19
C LEU A 218 -4.32 6.38 -16.46
N GLU A 219 -4.86 5.32 -17.07
CA GLU A 219 -4.76 3.97 -16.48
C GLU A 219 -3.31 3.50 -16.31
N LEU A 220 -2.47 3.73 -17.32
CA LEU A 220 -1.08 3.28 -17.30
C LEU A 220 -0.28 4.01 -16.22
N SER A 221 -0.43 5.33 -16.13
CA SER A 221 0.22 6.15 -15.10
C SER A 221 -0.29 5.82 -13.69
N GLN A 222 -1.57 5.49 -13.51
CA GLN A 222 -2.09 5.04 -12.22
C GLN A 222 -1.49 3.67 -11.82
N ARG A 223 -1.39 2.73 -12.77
CA ARG A 223 -0.73 1.45 -12.54
C ARG A 223 0.75 1.63 -12.19
N HIS A 224 1.46 2.48 -12.91
CA HIS A 224 2.85 2.80 -12.62
C HIS A 224 3.01 3.41 -11.23
N ALA A 225 2.15 4.35 -10.84
CA ALA A 225 2.15 4.89 -9.48
C ALA A 225 1.93 3.80 -8.42
N ALA A 226 0.99 2.88 -8.64
CA ALA A 226 0.76 1.75 -7.74
C ALA A 226 1.99 0.83 -7.63
N GLU A 227 2.63 0.51 -8.75
CA GLU A 227 3.87 -0.28 -8.79
C GLU A 227 5.01 0.43 -8.05
N PHE A 228 5.20 1.73 -8.26
CA PHE A 228 6.19 2.53 -7.56
C PHE A 228 5.97 2.49 -6.05
N PHE A 229 4.74 2.77 -5.58
CA PHE A 229 4.42 2.74 -4.16
C PHE A 229 4.61 1.35 -3.54
N GLY A 230 4.26 0.29 -4.26
CA GLY A 230 4.41 -1.08 -3.78
C GLY A 230 5.87 -1.55 -3.73
N LEU A 231 6.60 -1.38 -4.83
CA LEU A 231 7.94 -1.95 -5.03
C LEU A 231 9.07 -1.09 -4.45
N TYR A 232 8.82 0.21 -4.24
CA TYR A 232 9.82 1.12 -3.68
C TYR A 232 9.41 1.57 -2.29
N ILE A 233 8.37 2.41 -2.17
CA ILE A 233 8.03 3.06 -0.89
C ILE A 233 7.64 2.04 0.18
N CYS A 234 6.59 1.24 -0.04
CA CYS A 234 6.16 0.22 0.92
C CYS A 234 7.29 -0.76 1.24
N ARG A 235 8.08 -1.10 0.21
CA ARG A 235 9.12 -2.11 0.32
C ARG A 235 10.26 -1.71 1.26
N PHE A 236 10.81 -0.50 1.13
CA PHE A 236 11.85 -0.06 2.05
C PHE A 236 11.28 0.27 3.43
N VAL A 237 10.03 0.76 3.50
CA VAL A 237 9.39 1.05 4.80
C VAL A 237 9.20 -0.23 5.60
N LEU A 238 8.71 -1.32 4.97
CA LEU A 238 8.56 -2.61 5.64
C LEU A 238 9.92 -3.20 6.07
N ALA A 239 10.98 -3.01 5.26
CA ALA A 239 12.33 -3.41 5.65
C ALA A 239 12.80 -2.63 6.90
N ASP A 240 12.59 -1.32 6.93
CA ASP A 240 12.97 -0.47 8.06
C ASP A 240 12.17 -0.82 9.32
N VAL A 241 10.86 -1.02 9.19
CA VAL A 241 9.99 -1.46 10.28
C VAL A 241 10.44 -2.80 10.85
N THR A 242 10.89 -3.73 10.00
CA THR A 242 11.39 -5.03 10.45
C THR A 242 12.64 -4.87 11.32
N ILE A 243 13.57 -3.99 10.94
CA ILE A 243 14.79 -3.71 11.72
C ILE A 243 14.43 -3.01 13.04
N LEU A 244 13.50 -2.06 13.01
CA LEU A 244 13.02 -1.37 14.20
C LEU A 244 12.32 -2.34 15.17
N LEU A 245 11.49 -3.26 14.66
CA LEU A 245 10.80 -4.29 15.43
C LEU A 245 11.78 -5.27 16.07
N ASP A 246 12.79 -5.76 15.34
CA ASP A 246 13.80 -6.65 15.89
C ASP A 246 14.51 -6.03 17.10
N LYS A 247 14.90 -4.74 16.99
CA LYS A 247 15.51 -4.03 18.12
C LYS A 247 14.55 -3.79 19.27
N PHE A 248 13.29 -3.49 18.97
CA PHE A 248 12.25 -3.31 19.98
C PHE A 248 12.01 -4.60 20.79
N LEU A 249 11.90 -5.73 20.09
CA LEU A 249 11.68 -7.04 20.69
C LEU A 249 12.86 -7.49 21.56
N LYS A 250 14.10 -7.32 21.07
CA LYS A 250 15.31 -7.65 21.84
C LYS A 250 15.37 -6.90 23.16
N LYS A 251 15.06 -5.60 23.15
CA LYS A 251 14.94 -4.83 24.39
C LYS A 251 13.84 -5.40 25.27
N GLY A 252 12.65 -5.65 24.74
CA GLY A 252 11.52 -6.21 25.50
C GLY A 252 11.87 -7.53 26.21
N THR A 253 12.63 -8.41 25.56
CA THR A 253 13.08 -9.67 26.16
C THR A 253 14.09 -9.50 27.29
N GLU A 254 14.92 -8.44 27.26
CA GLU A 254 15.85 -8.13 28.37
C GLU A 254 15.09 -7.77 29.67
N TRP A 255 13.93 -7.10 29.55
CA TRP A 255 13.09 -6.73 30.71
C TRP A 255 12.29 -7.89 31.29
N VAL A 256 11.92 -8.88 30.46
CA VAL A 256 11.13 -10.05 30.88
C VAL A 256 12.04 -11.18 31.39
N GLY A 257 13.30 -11.22 30.96
CA GLY A 257 14.29 -12.20 31.40
C GLY A 257 15.13 -11.80 32.62
N SER A 258 14.86 -10.64 33.23
CA SER A 258 15.52 -10.15 34.44
C SER A 258 14.69 -10.38 35.70
#